data_AF-A0A4W4HNA5-F1
#
_entry.id   AF-A0A4W4HNA5-F1
#
_cell.length_a   1.000
_cell.length_b   1.000
_cell.length_c   1.000
_cell.angle_alpha   90.00
_cell.angle_beta   90.00
_cell.angle_gamma   90.00
#
_symmetry.space_group_name_H-M   'P 1'
#
loop_
_entity.id
_entity.type
_entity.pdbx_description
1 polymer ?
#
loop_
_entity_poly.entity_id
_entity_poly.type
_entity_poly.pdbx_seq_one_letter_code
_entity_poly.pdbx_strand_id
1 'polypeptide(L)'
;VSSTNTPITVRGSDGTILLRGPPNCEEFQTFQRVNVVKSSTGELLKSFDLPKTSMLEFSPLGKVLVTWKQYTKTQDNPQGEANLQLWDLQTGDCIKTFYQKKVQGWCPSWADDESIAVRCVNNELHFFENNKFETIANKLHLQKVNEFALSPGNNPSKVAVYVPGSKGAPSFVRLYQYPNFAGPTSALANKSFFKADRVTMLWNKKGSAVLVTASTEVDKTGASYYGEQTLHYLATNGESAVVQLPKNGPIYDVSWSPNSSEFCVVYGFMPAKATVFNLKCESVFDFGTGPRNAAFYSPQGHILVLAGFGNLRGQMEVWDVKKYRQVSKPQAADTTHFSWCPDGEHIVTATCSPRLRVSNGYKIWHYTGTVLYKEDTPAGKELWEVLWQPFPAGTFPEKAVKYQAASSELGSTEAKPAQVYRPPALRNKPESSTYKLHEDEPPQNMKPGAAGEKQISKAALKNQRRREAKKAAKQENKSDEVPHLVLEPAPASQAPVTSSHGDPETDKKIKNLKKVYHIKYFELILSYYTSVNSMLAAI
;
A
#
# COMPACT_ATOMS: atom_id res chain seq x y z
N VAL A 1 8.86 -30.09 26.36
CA VAL A 1 8.27 -30.66 25.14
C VAL A 1 7.61 -29.52 24.39
N SER A 2 8.07 -29.26 23.18
CA SER A 2 8.03 -28.00 22.44
C SER A 2 6.65 -27.33 22.36
N SER A 3 6.56 -26.09 22.83
CA SER A 3 5.48 -25.14 22.55
C SER A 3 5.46 -24.82 21.04
N THR A 4 4.81 -25.67 20.27
CA THR A 4 4.39 -25.33 18.91
C THR A 4 3.39 -24.18 19.04
N ASN A 5 3.80 -22.97 18.65
CA ASN A 5 2.95 -21.80 18.45
C ASN A 5 1.75 -22.24 17.61
N THR A 6 0.68 -22.62 18.28
CA THR A 6 -0.54 -22.99 17.58
C THR A 6 -1.18 -21.69 17.17
N PRO A 7 -1.55 -21.51 15.89
CA PRO A 7 -2.25 -20.31 15.47
C PRO A 7 -3.51 -20.16 16.34
N ILE A 8 -3.64 -19.00 16.97
CA ILE A 8 -4.80 -18.58 17.74
C ILE A 8 -5.50 -17.46 16.99
N THR A 9 -6.82 -17.39 17.13
CA THR A 9 -7.63 -16.31 16.57
C THR A 9 -8.49 -15.73 17.69
N VAL A 10 -8.62 -14.40 17.71
CA VAL A 10 -9.54 -13.69 18.60
C VAL A 10 -10.63 -13.07 17.75
N ARG A 11 -11.86 -13.12 18.26
CA ARG A 11 -13.02 -12.46 17.64
C ARG A 11 -13.74 -11.60 18.66
N GLY A 12 -14.25 -10.46 18.17
CA GLY A 12 -15.09 -9.54 18.93
C GLY A 12 -16.52 -10.07 19.09
N SER A 13 -17.30 -9.36 19.90
CA SER A 13 -18.61 -9.73 20.46
C SER A 13 -19.81 -9.73 19.50
N ASP A 14 -19.61 -9.49 18.21
CA ASP A 14 -20.71 -8.99 17.35
C ASP A 14 -21.19 -10.05 16.36
N GLY A 15 -21.65 -11.20 16.85
CA GLY A 15 -22.46 -12.12 16.05
C GLY A 15 -21.74 -12.78 14.86
N THR A 16 -20.42 -12.74 14.82
CA THR A 16 -19.61 -13.25 13.70
C THR A 16 -19.39 -14.76 13.78
N ILE A 17 -19.47 -15.43 12.62
CA ILE A 17 -19.23 -16.87 12.46
C ILE A 17 -17.85 -17.06 11.82
N LEU A 18 -17.04 -17.96 12.38
CA LEU A 18 -15.79 -18.39 11.77
C LEU A 18 -16.07 -19.59 10.85
N LEU A 19 -15.61 -19.49 9.60
CA LEU A 19 -15.59 -20.59 8.64
C LEU A 19 -14.17 -21.13 8.51
N ARG A 20 -14.02 -22.46 8.54
CA ARG A 20 -12.74 -23.12 8.29
C ARG A 20 -12.88 -24.16 7.18
N GLY A 21 -12.06 -24.01 6.14
CA GLY A 21 -12.05 -24.80 4.91
C GLY A 21 -11.15 -24.06 3.91
N PRO A 22 -10.91 -24.55 2.67
CA PRO A 22 -11.61 -25.60 1.90
C PRO A 22 -11.19 -27.06 2.22
N PRO A 23 -11.91 -28.08 1.68
CA PRO A 23 -13.09 -28.00 0.78
C PRO A 23 -14.43 -27.91 1.51
N ASN A 24 -14.51 -28.27 2.79
CA ASN A 24 -15.70 -28.08 3.61
C ASN A 24 -15.45 -26.90 4.54
N CYS A 25 -16.27 -25.85 4.44
CA CYS A 25 -16.22 -24.71 5.35
C CYS A 25 -17.08 -25.01 6.59
N GLU A 26 -16.46 -25.52 7.66
CA GLU A 26 -17.15 -25.80 8.92
C GLU A 26 -17.48 -24.50 9.67
N GLU A 27 -18.74 -24.35 10.09
CA GLU A 27 -19.22 -23.22 10.90
C GLU A 27 -18.87 -23.43 12.39
N PHE A 28 -18.27 -22.41 13.01
CA PHE A 28 -18.03 -22.38 14.45
C PHE A 28 -19.02 -21.45 15.18
N GLN A 29 -19.19 -21.66 16.49
CA GLN A 29 -20.18 -20.97 17.33
C GLN A 29 -20.09 -19.44 17.24
N THR A 30 -21.25 -18.80 17.35
CA THR A 30 -21.42 -17.35 17.36
C THR A 30 -20.83 -16.75 18.64
N PHE A 31 -19.97 -15.74 18.51
CA PHE A 31 -19.29 -15.14 19.66
C PHE A 31 -20.03 -13.87 20.14
N GLN A 32 -20.48 -13.87 21.41
CA GLN A 32 -21.06 -12.69 22.10
C GLN A 32 -20.08 -12.03 23.09
N ARG A 33 -18.89 -12.61 23.25
CA ARG A 33 -17.81 -12.18 24.15
C ARG A 33 -16.50 -12.16 23.37
N VAL A 34 -15.45 -11.59 23.96
CA VAL A 34 -14.10 -11.74 23.41
C VAL A 34 -13.65 -13.18 23.67
N ASN A 35 -13.57 -13.97 22.60
CA ASN A 35 -13.21 -15.38 22.69
C ASN A 35 -11.91 -15.63 21.94
N VAL A 36 -11.01 -16.37 22.60
CA VAL A 36 -9.76 -16.85 22.03
C VAL A 36 -9.96 -18.32 21.67
N VAL A 37 -9.81 -18.63 20.39
CA VAL A 37 -9.98 -19.99 19.87
C VAL A 37 -8.71 -20.48 19.22
N LYS A 38 -8.50 -21.79 19.27
CA LYS A 38 -7.42 -22.47 18.56
C LYS A 38 -7.77 -22.55 17.08
N SER A 39 -7.05 -21.89 16.18
CA SER A 39 -7.42 -21.82 14.75
C SER A 39 -7.47 -23.19 14.07
N SER A 40 -6.70 -24.17 14.57
CA SER A 40 -6.62 -25.52 13.99
C SER A 40 -7.71 -26.49 14.42
N THR A 41 -8.52 -26.15 15.43
CA THR A 41 -9.62 -27.00 15.92
C THR A 41 -10.90 -26.23 16.17
N GLY A 42 -10.83 -24.89 16.19
CA GLY A 42 -11.87 -23.98 16.67
C GLY A 42 -12.23 -24.17 18.14
N GLU A 43 -11.41 -24.91 18.89
CA GLU A 43 -11.58 -25.13 20.32
C GLU A 43 -11.46 -23.80 21.08
N LEU A 44 -12.42 -23.53 21.97
CA LEU A 44 -12.40 -22.36 22.84
C LEU A 44 -11.31 -22.52 23.89
N LEU A 45 -10.32 -21.61 23.88
CA LEU A 45 -9.22 -21.57 24.84
C LEU A 45 -9.52 -20.65 26.02
N LYS A 46 -10.10 -19.47 25.74
CA LYS A 46 -10.39 -18.46 26.75
C LYS A 46 -11.57 -17.59 26.35
N SER A 47 -12.33 -17.13 27.34
CA SER A 47 -13.43 -16.19 27.16
C SER A 47 -13.27 -15.03 28.15
N PHE A 48 -13.39 -13.80 27.65
CA PHE A 48 -13.29 -12.58 28.44
C PHE A 48 -14.58 -11.78 28.33
N ASP A 49 -15.13 -11.38 29.49
CA ASP A 49 -16.32 -10.54 29.55
C ASP A 49 -15.94 -9.06 29.43
N LEU A 50 -15.61 -8.66 28.19
CA LEU A 50 -15.13 -7.32 27.85
C LEU A 50 -16.09 -6.63 26.89
N PRO A 51 -17.25 -6.16 27.38
CA PRO A 51 -18.23 -5.48 26.54
C PRO A 51 -17.63 -4.20 25.95
N LYS A 52 -18.08 -3.83 24.74
CA LYS A 52 -17.64 -2.62 24.02
C LYS A 52 -16.16 -2.62 23.61
N THR A 53 -15.52 -3.78 23.55
CA THR A 53 -14.17 -3.89 23.00
C THR A 53 -14.23 -3.62 21.50
N SER A 54 -13.52 -2.60 21.03
CA SER A 54 -13.55 -2.16 19.64
C SER A 54 -12.34 -2.66 18.85
N MET A 55 -11.21 -2.91 19.51
CA MET A 55 -9.99 -3.38 18.85
C MET A 55 -9.29 -4.44 19.71
N LEU A 56 -8.66 -5.39 19.02
CA LEU A 56 -8.03 -6.57 19.59
C LEU A 56 -6.75 -6.85 18.81
N GLU A 57 -5.66 -7.16 19.51
CA GLU A 57 -4.39 -7.55 18.88
C GLU A 57 -3.70 -8.59 19.77
N PHE A 58 -2.96 -9.52 19.16
CA PHE A 58 -2.07 -10.41 19.90
C PHE A 58 -0.63 -9.92 19.84
N SER A 59 0.14 -10.21 20.89
CA SER A 59 1.59 -10.20 20.76
C SER A 59 2.07 -11.28 19.76
N PRO A 60 3.25 -11.15 19.13
CA PRO A 60 3.69 -12.03 18.03
C PRO A 60 3.69 -13.54 18.30
N LEU A 61 3.93 -13.96 19.55
CA LEU A 61 3.89 -15.37 19.97
C LEU A 61 2.56 -15.75 20.63
N GLY A 62 1.58 -14.84 20.66
CA GLY A 62 0.26 -15.07 21.23
C GLY A 62 0.29 -15.28 22.74
N LYS A 63 1.22 -14.67 23.47
CA LYS A 63 1.24 -14.74 24.94
C LYS A 63 0.37 -13.66 25.59
N VAL A 64 0.27 -12.50 24.96
CA VAL A 64 -0.48 -11.35 25.44
C VAL A 64 -1.61 -11.03 24.46
N LEU A 65 -2.82 -10.87 24.99
CA LEU A 65 -3.94 -10.27 24.27
C LEU A 65 -4.06 -8.81 24.69
N VAL A 66 -4.15 -7.92 23.70
CA VAL A 66 -4.36 -6.50 23.90
C VAL A 66 -5.79 -6.18 23.51
N THR A 67 -6.53 -5.57 24.43
CA THR A 67 -7.90 -5.10 24.17
C THR A 67 -7.96 -3.59 24.29
N TRP A 68 -8.70 -2.95 23.39
CA TRP A 68 -8.94 -1.52 23.43
C TRP A 68 -10.41 -1.19 23.24
N LYS A 69 -10.89 -0.28 24.08
CA LYS A 69 -12.23 0.32 24.00
C LYS A 69 -12.10 1.83 23.77
N GLN A 70 -13.13 2.43 23.19
CA GLN A 70 -13.17 3.88 23.00
C GLN A 70 -13.02 4.60 24.34
N TYR A 71 -12.08 5.56 24.40
CA TYR A 71 -11.88 6.36 25.59
C TYR A 71 -13.07 7.31 25.77
N THR A 72 -13.85 7.09 26.82
CA THR A 72 -15.01 7.90 27.17
C THR A 72 -14.80 8.54 28.54
N LYS A 73 -15.23 9.80 28.67
CA LYS A 73 -15.35 10.49 29.95
C LYS A 73 -16.83 10.68 30.24
N THR A 74 -17.24 10.40 31.46
CA THR A 74 -18.61 10.65 31.93
C THR A 74 -18.58 11.73 33.00
N GLN A 75 -19.74 12.29 33.35
CA GLN A 75 -19.85 13.24 34.46
C GLN A 75 -19.41 12.58 35.79
N ASP A 76 -19.73 11.30 35.97
CA ASP A 76 -19.35 10.52 37.16
C ASP A 76 -17.88 10.08 37.14
N ASN A 77 -17.26 9.96 35.96
CA ASN A 77 -15.83 9.67 35.81
C ASN A 77 -15.12 10.68 34.88
N PRO A 78 -14.78 11.88 35.39
CA PRO A 78 -14.17 12.94 34.59
C PRO A 78 -12.72 12.64 34.15
N GLN A 79 -12.04 11.69 34.82
CA GLN A 79 -10.73 11.19 34.42
C GLN A 79 -10.82 10.12 33.30
N GLY A 80 -12.02 9.59 33.05
CA GLY A 80 -12.26 8.47 32.15
C GLY A 80 -11.73 7.15 32.71
N GLU A 81 -11.99 6.05 32.02
CA GLU A 81 -11.49 4.73 32.40
C GLU A 81 -10.24 4.36 31.61
N ALA A 82 -9.40 3.50 32.21
CA ALA A 82 -8.33 2.85 31.47
C ALA A 82 -8.95 2.00 30.36
N ASN A 83 -8.56 2.29 29.13
CA ASN A 83 -9.25 1.80 27.94
C ASN A 83 -8.36 0.92 27.05
N LEU A 84 -7.08 0.76 27.40
CA LEU A 84 -6.17 -0.22 26.85
C LEU A 84 -5.80 -1.22 27.93
N GLN A 85 -6.05 -2.51 27.71
CA GLN A 85 -5.79 -3.56 28.69
C GLN A 85 -4.95 -4.66 28.05
N LEU A 86 -3.99 -5.19 28.80
CA LEU A 86 -3.12 -6.27 28.40
C LEU A 86 -3.43 -7.48 29.28
N TRP A 87 -3.63 -8.63 28.65
CA TRP A 87 -4.08 -9.86 29.29
C TRP A 87 -3.08 -10.96 29.02
N ASP A 88 -2.72 -11.70 30.07
CA ASP A 88 -1.94 -12.93 29.92
C ASP A 88 -2.89 -14.03 29.42
N LEU A 89 -2.59 -14.63 28.27
CA LEU A 89 -3.46 -15.67 27.71
C LEU A 89 -3.33 -17.01 28.39
N GLN A 90 -2.20 -17.28 29.05
CA GLN A 90 -2.00 -18.50 29.81
C GLN A 90 -2.83 -18.47 31.09
N THR A 91 -2.74 -17.39 31.88
CA THR A 91 -3.46 -17.30 33.15
C THR A 91 -4.87 -16.72 32.98
N GLY A 92 -5.07 -15.79 32.06
CA GLY A 92 -6.29 -15.00 31.90
C GLY A 92 -6.29 -13.69 32.69
N ASP A 93 -5.22 -13.40 33.42
CA ASP A 93 -5.16 -12.23 34.29
C ASP A 93 -4.87 -10.96 33.50
N CYS A 94 -5.38 -9.83 33.99
CA CYS A 94 -5.01 -8.53 33.46
C CYS A 94 -3.59 -8.18 33.94
N ILE A 95 -2.63 -8.13 33.01
CA ILE A 95 -1.23 -7.77 33.29
C ILE A 95 -1.14 -6.28 33.61
N LYS A 96 -1.76 -5.44 32.77
CA LYS A 96 -1.68 -3.99 32.92
C LYS A 96 -2.83 -3.28 32.22
N THR A 97 -3.27 -2.19 32.82
CA THR A 97 -4.23 -1.27 32.23
C THR A 97 -3.60 0.10 32.00
N PHE A 98 -3.93 0.72 30.88
CA PHE A 98 -3.43 2.05 30.54
C PHE A 98 -4.51 2.95 29.95
N TYR A 99 -4.24 4.24 29.97
CA TYR A 99 -5.02 5.24 29.25
C TYR A 99 -4.45 5.46 27.85
N GLN A 100 -5.28 5.37 26.83
CA GLN A 100 -4.91 5.56 25.43
C GLN A 100 -6.01 6.32 24.69
N LYS A 101 -5.90 7.65 24.69
CA LYS A 101 -6.92 8.55 24.14
C LYS A 101 -6.97 8.54 22.61
N LYS A 102 -5.82 8.40 21.97
CA LYS A 102 -5.71 8.37 20.50
C LYS A 102 -5.80 6.93 20.02
N VAL A 103 -6.61 6.70 19.00
CA VAL A 103 -6.66 5.42 18.27
C VAL A 103 -5.35 5.16 17.53
N GLN A 104 -4.71 6.21 17.00
CA GLN A 104 -3.39 6.06 16.38
C GLN A 104 -2.35 5.63 17.42
N GLY A 105 -1.60 4.56 17.10
CA GLY A 105 -0.64 3.96 18.02
C GLY A 105 -1.28 3.39 19.29
N TRP A 106 -2.53 2.90 19.20
CA TRP A 106 -3.25 2.38 20.37
C TRP A 106 -2.60 1.14 20.96
N CYS A 107 -2.08 0.25 20.11
CA CYS A 107 -1.46 -1.00 20.50
C CYS A 107 0.05 -0.79 20.71
N PRO A 108 0.66 -1.38 21.76
CA PRO A 108 2.11 -1.51 21.82
C PRO A 108 2.65 -2.31 20.61
N SER A 109 3.94 -2.16 20.31
CA SER A 109 4.63 -2.92 19.27
C SER A 109 5.63 -3.86 19.93
N TRP A 110 5.73 -5.09 19.43
CA TRP A 110 6.61 -6.11 19.98
C TRP A 110 7.71 -6.50 18.99
N ALA A 111 8.87 -6.87 19.52
CA ALA A 111 9.82 -7.66 18.76
C ALA A 111 9.22 -9.07 18.51
N ASP A 112 9.64 -9.73 17.44
CA ASP A 112 9.07 -11.04 17.03
C ASP A 112 9.22 -12.12 18.12
N ASP A 113 10.25 -12.02 18.95
CA ASP A 113 10.52 -12.93 20.07
C ASP A 113 9.84 -12.51 21.40
N GLU A 114 9.09 -11.40 21.39
CA GLU A 114 8.48 -10.76 22.55
C GLU A 114 9.47 -10.38 23.68
N SER A 115 10.77 -10.33 23.39
CA SER A 115 11.77 -9.91 24.37
C SER A 115 11.60 -8.44 24.75
N ILE A 116 11.11 -7.63 23.81
CA ILE A 116 10.89 -6.20 23.98
C ILE A 116 9.49 -5.84 23.48
N ALA A 117 8.78 -5.03 24.27
CA ALA A 117 7.57 -4.33 23.87
C ALA A 117 7.79 -2.81 23.98
N VAL A 118 7.31 -2.06 23.00
CA VAL A 118 7.51 -0.62 22.90
C VAL A 118 6.18 0.08 22.79
N ARG A 119 6.01 1.14 23.56
CA ARG A 119 4.85 2.00 23.46
C ARG A 119 5.25 3.47 23.40
N CYS A 120 4.57 4.22 22.54
CA CYS A 120 4.69 5.67 22.51
C CYS A 120 3.74 6.32 23.54
N VAL A 121 4.29 7.19 24.38
CA VAL A 121 3.56 8.03 25.33
C VAL A 121 4.04 9.46 25.16
N ASN A 122 3.27 10.26 24.42
CA ASN A 122 3.60 11.64 24.06
C ASN A 122 4.96 11.77 23.35
N ASN A 123 6.00 12.19 24.05
CA ASN A 123 7.35 12.44 23.53
C ASN A 123 8.35 11.34 23.92
N GLU A 124 7.87 10.22 24.46
CA GLU A 124 8.71 9.14 24.95
C GLU A 124 8.27 7.81 24.36
N LEU A 125 9.25 7.01 23.97
CA LEU A 125 9.05 5.58 23.74
C LEU A 125 9.47 4.85 25.02
N HIS A 126 8.53 4.14 25.61
CA HIS A 126 8.76 3.31 26.79
C HIS A 126 9.00 1.88 26.33
N PHE A 127 10.14 1.31 26.75
CA PHE A 127 10.53 -0.06 26.45
C PHE A 127 10.30 -0.93 27.67
N PHE A 128 9.62 -2.05 27.47
CA PHE A 128 9.33 -3.08 28.46
C PHE A 128 10.00 -4.37 28.03
N GLU A 129 10.57 -5.11 28.98
CA GLU A 129 11.26 -6.36 28.70
C GLU A 129 10.42 -7.56 29.14
N ASN A 130 10.41 -8.61 28.32
CA ASN A 130 9.80 -9.91 28.63
C ASN A 130 8.32 -9.81 29.06
N ASN A 131 7.54 -8.96 28.39
CA ASN A 131 6.14 -8.67 28.71
C ASN A 131 5.89 -8.19 30.16
N LYS A 132 6.89 -7.63 30.85
CA LYS A 132 6.74 -7.03 32.18
C LYS A 132 6.38 -5.54 32.06
N PHE A 133 5.09 -5.24 32.15
CA PHE A 133 4.57 -3.87 31.95
C PHE A 133 4.51 -3.01 33.23
N GLU A 134 5.02 -3.51 34.36
CA GLU A 134 5.07 -2.78 35.63
C GLU A 134 6.21 -1.76 35.69
N THR A 135 7.35 -2.08 35.08
CA THR A 135 8.55 -1.26 35.13
C THR A 135 9.05 -0.97 33.72
N ILE A 136 9.29 0.31 33.43
CA ILE A 136 9.89 0.73 32.17
C ILE A 136 11.39 0.43 32.24
N ALA A 137 11.87 -0.49 31.40
CA ALA A 137 13.27 -0.91 31.38
C ALA A 137 14.19 0.17 30.78
N ASN A 138 13.73 0.86 29.73
CA ASN A 138 14.45 1.98 29.14
C ASN A 138 13.50 2.98 28.46
N LYS A 139 13.99 4.18 28.19
CA LYS A 139 13.22 5.26 27.57
C LYS A 139 14.03 5.94 26.47
N LEU A 140 13.41 6.13 25.32
CA LEU A 140 13.90 7.05 24.30
C LEU A 140 13.05 8.32 24.34
N HIS A 141 13.66 9.43 24.75
CA HIS A 141 13.00 10.73 24.78
C HIS A 141 13.32 11.53 23.52
N LEU A 142 12.30 11.90 22.75
CA LEU A 142 12.41 12.73 21.55
C LEU A 142 11.24 13.72 21.52
N GLN A 143 11.54 15.00 21.31
CA GLN A 143 10.47 16.00 21.25
C GLN A 143 9.58 15.77 20.03
N LYS A 144 8.27 15.76 20.24
CA LYS A 144 7.23 15.67 19.21
C LYS A 144 7.27 14.38 18.39
N VAL A 145 7.52 13.23 19.04
CA VAL A 145 7.33 11.93 18.37
C VAL A 145 5.90 11.86 17.82
N ASN A 146 5.79 11.62 16.51
CA ASN A 146 4.49 11.44 15.86
C ASN A 146 4.21 9.97 15.58
N GLU A 147 5.23 9.25 15.10
CA GLU A 147 5.11 7.84 14.74
C GLU A 147 6.42 7.09 15.01
N PHE A 148 6.34 5.78 15.24
CA PHE A 148 7.50 4.91 15.37
C PHE A 148 7.22 3.55 14.73
N ALA A 149 8.27 2.84 14.35
CA ALA A 149 8.20 1.47 13.87
C ALA A 149 9.36 0.65 14.46
N LEU A 150 9.03 -0.44 15.14
CA LEU A 150 10.00 -1.41 15.65
C LEU A 150 10.43 -2.35 14.52
N SER A 151 11.71 -2.68 14.44
CA SER A 151 12.24 -3.60 13.44
C SER A 151 11.80 -5.04 13.74
N PRO A 152 11.43 -5.83 12.72
CA PRO A 152 11.24 -7.27 12.87
C PRO A 152 12.59 -7.98 13.07
N GLY A 153 12.53 -9.23 13.53
CA GLY A 153 13.68 -10.11 13.70
C GLY A 153 14.31 -10.10 15.10
N ASN A 154 15.43 -10.81 15.20
CA ASN A 154 16.11 -11.07 16.47
C ASN A 154 16.95 -9.87 16.93
N ASN A 155 17.31 -9.91 18.22
CA ASN A 155 18.15 -8.91 18.86
C ASN A 155 19.50 -8.67 18.15
N PRO A 156 20.02 -7.42 18.19
CA PRO A 156 19.46 -6.27 18.89
C PRO A 156 18.30 -5.60 18.13
N SER A 157 17.22 -5.33 18.86
CA SER A 157 16.04 -4.63 18.35
C SER A 157 16.35 -3.18 17.97
N LYS A 158 15.78 -2.71 16.86
CA LYS A 158 15.99 -1.35 16.35
C LYS A 158 14.65 -0.65 16.20
N VAL A 159 14.65 0.67 16.37
CA VAL A 159 13.43 1.48 16.25
C VAL A 159 13.65 2.64 15.31
N ALA A 160 12.71 2.83 14.39
CA ALA A 160 12.60 4.02 13.56
C ALA A 160 11.63 4.98 14.23
N VAL A 161 12.02 6.24 14.39
CA VAL A 161 11.17 7.27 15.00
C VAL A 161 11.03 8.44 14.05
N TYR A 162 9.79 8.82 13.77
CA TYR A 162 9.44 9.99 12.98
C TYR A 162 9.08 11.18 13.86
N VAL A 163 9.73 12.31 13.57
CA VAL A 163 9.44 13.61 14.18
C VAL A 163 9.13 14.61 13.07
N PRO A 164 7.93 15.23 13.07
CA PRO A 164 7.56 16.23 12.10
C PRO A 164 8.33 17.53 12.33
N GLY A 165 8.71 18.18 11.24
CA GLY A 165 9.35 19.49 11.26
C GLY A 165 8.38 20.58 11.73
N SER A 166 8.90 21.57 12.45
CA SER A 166 8.17 22.82 12.72
C SER A 166 8.28 23.80 11.55
N LYS A 167 7.53 24.91 11.57
CA LYS A 167 7.54 25.95 10.51
C LYS A 167 8.97 26.27 10.03
N GLY A 168 9.29 25.88 8.80
CA GLY A 168 10.60 26.11 8.15
C GLY A 168 11.69 25.07 8.46
N ALA A 169 11.52 24.21 9.47
CA ALA A 169 12.44 23.13 9.79
C ALA A 169 12.05 21.83 9.06
N PRO A 170 13.02 20.98 8.68
CA PRO A 170 12.73 19.69 8.07
C PRO A 170 12.12 18.71 9.10
N SER A 171 11.33 17.78 8.60
CA SER A 171 10.97 16.56 9.33
C SER A 171 12.13 15.57 9.28
N PHE A 172 12.18 14.62 10.22
CA PHE A 172 13.22 13.59 10.21
C PHE A 172 12.71 12.23 10.66
N VAL A 173 13.34 11.19 10.11
CA VAL A 173 13.29 9.83 10.64
C VAL A 173 14.68 9.46 11.14
N ARG A 174 14.73 8.94 12.37
CA ARG A 174 15.97 8.47 13.02
C ARG A 174 15.85 7.01 13.39
N LEU A 175 16.95 6.27 13.20
CA LEU A 175 17.09 4.89 13.63
C LEU A 175 17.89 4.83 14.92
N TYR A 176 17.42 4.04 15.88
CA TYR A 176 18.12 3.76 17.13
C TYR A 176 18.19 2.25 17.36
N GLN A 177 19.18 1.80 18.14
CA GLN A 177 19.28 0.43 18.60
C GLN A 177 18.98 0.37 20.09
N TYR A 178 18.09 -0.52 20.52
CA TYR A 178 17.89 -0.77 21.94
C TYR A 178 19.09 -1.52 22.54
N PRO A 179 19.56 -1.21 23.77
CA PRO A 179 19.12 -0.14 24.68
C PRO A 179 19.87 1.20 24.50
N ASN A 180 20.62 1.35 23.41
CA ASN A 180 21.57 2.43 23.18
C ASN A 180 20.89 3.72 22.69
N PHE A 181 20.47 4.57 23.63
CA PHE A 181 19.79 5.84 23.34
C PHE A 181 20.57 7.09 23.79
N ALA A 182 21.76 6.91 24.36
CA ALA A 182 22.50 7.99 24.99
C ALA A 182 23.24 8.87 23.96
N GLY A 183 22.89 10.15 23.92
CA GLY A 183 23.64 11.20 23.21
C GLY A 183 23.26 11.39 21.73
N PRO A 184 23.73 12.48 21.09
CA PRO A 184 23.38 12.82 19.70
C PRO A 184 23.87 11.80 18.66
N THR A 185 24.91 11.04 18.99
CA THR A 185 25.55 10.03 18.13
C THR A 185 24.92 8.64 18.25
N SER A 186 23.94 8.45 19.14
CA SER A 186 23.26 7.16 19.33
C SER A 186 22.36 6.76 18.15
N ALA A 187 21.99 7.72 17.30
CA ALA A 187 21.23 7.43 16.10
C ALA A 187 22.10 6.68 15.09
N LEU A 188 21.71 5.45 14.74
CA LEU A 188 22.34 4.64 13.71
C LEU A 188 22.28 5.31 12.33
N ALA A 189 21.16 5.97 12.05
CA ALA A 189 20.93 6.71 10.83
C ALA A 189 19.95 7.86 11.09
N ASN A 190 20.07 8.92 10.30
CA ASN A 190 19.18 10.07 10.35
C ASN A 190 18.93 10.59 8.93
N LYS A 191 17.66 10.66 8.53
CA LYS A 191 17.24 11.25 7.26
C LYS A 191 16.29 12.40 7.52
N SER A 192 16.64 13.56 7.00
CA SER A 192 15.76 14.72 6.96
C SER A 192 15.09 14.87 5.59
N PHE A 193 13.87 15.38 5.60
CA PHE A 193 13.09 15.72 4.41
C PHE A 193 12.08 16.81 4.74
N PHE A 194 11.69 17.58 3.73
CA PHE A 194 10.63 18.59 3.86
C PHE A 194 9.31 18.00 3.37
N LYS A 195 8.20 18.72 3.60
CA LYS A 195 6.88 18.37 3.06
C LYS A 195 6.47 16.95 3.47
N ALA A 196 6.22 16.75 4.76
CA ALA A 196 5.72 15.48 5.27
C ALA A 196 4.70 15.74 6.37
N ASP A 197 3.43 15.63 6.01
CA ASP A 197 2.31 15.69 6.94
C ASP A 197 2.07 14.32 7.59
N ARG A 198 2.30 13.24 6.81
CA ARG A 198 2.26 11.86 7.27
C ARG A 198 3.43 11.06 6.73
N VAL A 199 3.87 10.08 7.50
CA VAL A 199 4.95 9.17 7.14
C VAL A 199 4.52 7.74 7.40
N THR A 200 4.82 6.83 6.49
CA THR A 200 4.71 5.38 6.71
C THR A 200 6.09 4.77 6.67
N MET A 201 6.41 3.94 7.66
CA MET A 201 7.70 3.28 7.79
C MET A 201 7.55 1.77 7.61
N LEU A 202 8.28 1.20 6.65
CA LEU A 202 8.24 -0.22 6.32
C LEU A 202 9.63 -0.84 6.44
N TRP A 203 9.84 -1.62 7.49
CA TRP A 203 11.08 -2.37 7.69
C TRP A 203 11.18 -3.57 6.74
N ASN A 204 12.39 -3.88 6.29
CA ASN A 204 12.65 -5.17 5.67
C ASN A 204 12.64 -6.30 6.72
N LYS A 205 12.47 -7.54 6.27
CA LYS A 205 12.36 -8.72 7.15
C LYS A 205 13.58 -8.94 8.05
N LYS A 206 14.77 -8.51 7.60
CA LYS A 206 16.02 -8.61 8.39
C LYS A 206 16.20 -7.50 9.42
N GLY A 207 15.33 -6.48 9.44
CA GLY A 207 15.49 -5.31 10.32
C GLY A 207 16.80 -4.54 10.08
N SER A 208 17.29 -4.54 8.82
CA SER A 208 18.54 -3.87 8.41
C SER A 208 18.30 -2.56 7.65
N ALA A 209 17.10 -2.37 7.11
CA ALA A 209 16.71 -1.14 6.42
C ALA A 209 15.21 -0.88 6.54
N VAL A 210 14.84 0.39 6.45
CA VAL A 210 13.46 0.88 6.45
C VAL A 210 13.22 1.75 5.22
N LEU A 211 12.07 1.54 4.58
CA LEU A 211 11.53 2.45 3.57
C LEU A 211 10.58 3.43 4.25
N VAL A 212 10.71 4.70 3.90
CA VAL A 212 9.96 5.79 4.50
C VAL A 212 9.20 6.50 3.38
N THR A 213 7.89 6.32 3.34
CA THR A 213 7.01 7.04 2.42
C THR A 213 6.51 8.29 3.12
N ALA A 214 6.99 9.46 2.70
CA ALA A 214 6.50 10.74 3.17
C ALA A 214 5.40 11.25 2.24
N SER A 215 4.36 11.87 2.80
CA SER A 215 3.22 12.38 2.04
C SER A 215 2.76 13.75 2.55
N THR A 216 2.25 14.57 1.65
CA THR A 216 1.56 15.83 1.96
C THR A 216 0.12 15.77 1.50
N GLU A 217 -0.79 16.37 2.26
CA GLU A 217 -2.22 16.37 1.93
C GLU A 217 -2.58 17.43 0.89
N VAL A 218 -1.86 18.57 0.88
CA VAL A 218 -2.10 19.66 -0.05
C VAL A 218 -0.79 20.12 -0.66
N ASP A 219 -0.67 19.94 -1.97
CA ASP A 219 0.40 20.55 -2.72
C ASP A 219 0.19 22.08 -2.76
N LYS A 220 1.08 22.81 -2.08
CA LYS A 220 1.01 24.28 -1.99
C LYS A 220 1.18 24.96 -3.35
N THR A 221 1.66 24.25 -4.38
CA THR A 221 1.75 24.76 -5.75
C THR A 221 0.42 24.66 -6.50
N GLY A 222 -0.54 23.89 -5.98
CA GLY A 222 -1.84 23.64 -6.62
C GLY A 222 -1.79 22.72 -7.83
N ALA A 223 -0.64 22.09 -8.14
CA ALA A 223 -0.48 21.23 -9.30
C ALA A 223 -1.10 19.83 -9.11
N SER A 224 -1.23 19.36 -7.87
CA SER A 224 -1.82 18.05 -7.54
C SER A 224 -2.90 18.17 -6.46
N TYR A 225 -4.11 17.68 -6.75
CA TYR A 225 -5.20 17.55 -5.76
C TYR A 225 -4.92 16.45 -4.71
N TYR A 226 -4.02 15.52 -5.02
CA TYR A 226 -3.67 14.38 -4.16
C TYR A 226 -2.36 14.59 -3.37
N GLY A 227 -1.85 15.83 -3.37
CA GLY A 227 -0.59 16.18 -2.72
C GLY A 227 0.64 15.58 -3.43
N GLU A 228 1.74 15.52 -2.68
CA GLU A 228 3.06 15.03 -3.11
C GLU A 228 3.52 13.89 -2.20
N GLN A 229 4.09 12.83 -2.78
CA GLN A 229 4.68 11.71 -2.05
C GLN A 229 6.13 11.48 -2.46
N THR A 230 6.98 11.20 -1.48
CA THR A 230 8.40 10.87 -1.70
C THR A 230 8.77 9.60 -0.96
N LEU A 231 9.66 8.81 -1.56
CA LEU A 231 10.17 7.58 -0.96
C LEU A 231 11.63 7.75 -0.54
N HIS A 232 11.92 7.40 0.70
CA HIS A 232 13.27 7.46 1.26
C HIS A 232 13.69 6.08 1.75
N TYR A 233 15.00 5.81 1.66
CA TYR A 233 15.63 4.60 2.19
C TYR A 233 16.57 4.99 3.32
N LEU A 234 16.51 4.27 4.44
CA LEU A 234 17.45 4.36 5.55
C LEU A 234 17.90 2.96 5.95
N ALA A 235 19.20 2.77 6.08
CA ALA A 235 19.79 1.53 6.57
C ALA A 235 20.44 1.72 7.94
N THR A 236 20.58 0.62 8.66
CA THR A 236 21.13 0.63 10.03
C THR A 236 22.64 0.86 10.08
N ASN A 237 23.31 0.81 8.93
CA ASN A 237 24.72 1.17 8.76
C ASN A 237 24.94 2.68 8.55
N GLY A 238 23.87 3.49 8.57
CA GLY A 238 23.93 4.94 8.36
C GLY A 238 23.67 5.39 6.93
N GLU A 239 23.61 4.46 5.95
CA GLU A 239 23.29 4.82 4.57
C GLU A 239 21.85 5.33 4.47
N SER A 240 21.66 6.41 3.69
CA SER A 240 20.33 6.92 3.41
C SER A 240 20.24 7.55 2.03
N ALA A 241 19.10 7.37 1.36
CA ALA A 241 18.89 7.83 -0.01
C ALA A 241 17.44 8.31 -0.22
N VAL A 242 17.24 9.07 -1.28
CA VAL A 242 15.89 9.34 -1.84
C VAL A 242 15.75 8.41 -3.03
N VAL A 243 14.69 7.60 -3.07
CA VAL A 243 14.43 6.70 -4.19
C VAL A 243 13.87 7.53 -5.34
N GLN A 244 14.58 7.55 -6.47
CA GLN A 244 14.17 8.33 -7.64
C GLN A 244 13.12 7.56 -8.44
N LEU A 245 11.93 8.14 -8.55
CA LEU A 245 10.80 7.55 -9.26
C LEU A 245 10.62 8.30 -10.60
N PRO A 246 11.04 7.72 -11.74
CA PRO A 246 11.12 8.42 -13.03
C PRO A 246 9.76 8.77 -13.66
N LYS A 247 8.64 8.44 -13.01
CA LYS A 247 7.29 8.73 -13.49
C LYS A 247 6.54 9.52 -12.43
N ASN A 248 6.06 10.70 -12.81
CA ASN A 248 5.28 11.57 -11.94
C ASN A 248 3.93 10.94 -11.58
N GLY A 249 3.53 11.10 -10.33
CA GLY A 249 2.26 10.65 -9.77
C GLY A 249 2.44 10.04 -8.37
N PRO A 250 1.37 9.47 -7.80
CA PRO A 250 1.41 8.91 -6.45
C PRO A 250 2.21 7.61 -6.41
N ILE A 251 2.61 7.22 -5.21
CA ILE A 251 3.10 5.89 -4.86
C ILE A 251 1.89 5.09 -4.37
N TYR A 252 1.46 4.11 -5.14
CA TYR A 252 0.34 3.26 -4.75
C TYR A 252 0.75 2.19 -3.76
N ASP A 253 1.94 1.60 -3.95
CA ASP A 253 2.41 0.52 -3.10
C ASP A 253 3.94 0.41 -3.08
N VAL A 254 4.46 -0.07 -1.96
CA VAL A 254 5.89 -0.33 -1.72
C VAL A 254 6.00 -1.66 -0.98
N SER A 255 6.75 -2.60 -1.57
CA SER A 255 6.82 -3.97 -1.07
C SER A 255 8.25 -4.46 -1.01
N TRP A 256 8.72 -4.87 0.18
CA TRP A 256 10.02 -5.51 0.34
C TRP A 256 10.00 -6.93 -0.21
N SER A 257 11.05 -7.31 -0.94
CA SER A 257 11.31 -8.72 -1.18
C SER A 257 11.60 -9.44 0.15
N PRO A 258 11.07 -10.66 0.38
CA PRO A 258 11.32 -11.42 1.60
C PRO A 258 12.81 -11.69 1.89
N ASN A 259 13.67 -11.67 0.86
CA ASN A 259 15.12 -11.80 0.99
C ASN A 259 15.81 -10.55 1.57
N SER A 260 15.09 -9.43 1.66
CA SER A 260 15.54 -8.13 2.17
C SER A 260 16.68 -7.47 1.36
N SER A 261 16.88 -7.87 0.10
CA SER A 261 17.91 -7.27 -0.78
C SER A 261 17.35 -6.30 -1.82
N GLU A 262 16.05 -6.34 -2.05
CA GLU A 262 15.36 -5.57 -3.09
C GLU A 262 13.95 -5.21 -2.64
N PHE A 263 13.35 -4.21 -3.28
CA PHE A 263 11.96 -3.81 -3.05
C PHE A 263 11.29 -3.38 -4.36
N CYS A 264 9.99 -3.65 -4.48
CA CYS A 264 9.18 -3.21 -5.60
C CYS A 264 8.38 -1.96 -5.23
N VAL A 265 8.29 -1.01 -6.16
CA VAL A 265 7.48 0.20 -6.02
C VAL A 265 6.51 0.29 -7.19
N VAL A 266 5.23 0.54 -6.90
CA VAL A 266 4.19 0.83 -7.90
C VAL A 266 3.83 2.31 -7.82
N TYR A 267 4.08 3.07 -8.88
CA TYR A 267 4.03 4.53 -8.83
C TYR A 267 3.69 5.20 -10.16
N GLY A 268 3.35 6.47 -10.09
CA GLY A 268 3.07 7.34 -11.23
C GLY A 268 1.59 7.33 -11.65
N PHE A 269 1.16 8.33 -12.42
CA PHE A 269 -0.23 8.39 -12.87
C PHE A 269 -0.61 7.16 -13.70
N MET A 270 -1.83 6.66 -13.50
CA MET A 270 -2.34 5.48 -14.21
C MET A 270 -2.29 5.69 -15.73
N PRO A 271 -1.85 4.68 -16.51
CA PRO A 271 -1.35 3.36 -16.10
C PRO A 271 -0.02 3.43 -15.33
N ALA A 272 0.04 2.91 -14.11
CA ALA A 272 1.20 3.07 -13.21
C ALA A 272 2.41 2.25 -13.68
N LYS A 273 3.60 2.73 -13.31
CA LYS A 273 4.87 2.02 -13.50
C LYS A 273 5.11 1.11 -12.30
N ALA A 274 5.74 -0.06 -12.51
CA ALA A 274 6.32 -0.83 -11.41
C ALA A 274 7.78 -1.11 -11.68
N THR A 275 8.61 -0.95 -10.65
CA THR A 275 10.05 -1.12 -10.76
C THR A 275 10.59 -1.79 -9.50
N VAL A 276 11.49 -2.76 -9.67
CA VAL A 276 12.29 -3.33 -8.57
C VAL A 276 13.55 -2.49 -8.39
N PHE A 277 13.87 -2.14 -7.15
CA PHE A 277 15.07 -1.42 -6.78
C PHE A 277 15.94 -2.26 -5.84
N ASN A 278 17.25 -2.09 -5.93
CA ASN A 278 18.21 -2.67 -4.98
C ASN A 278 18.38 -1.77 -3.74
N LEU A 279 19.20 -2.20 -2.77
CA LEU A 279 19.51 -1.41 -1.56
C LEU A 279 20.23 -0.07 -1.83
N LYS A 280 20.83 0.10 -3.02
CA LYS A 280 21.40 1.38 -3.46
C LYS A 280 20.36 2.31 -4.09
N CYS A 281 19.09 1.90 -4.10
CA CYS A 281 17.97 2.60 -4.73
C CYS A 281 18.13 2.73 -6.26
N GLU A 282 18.84 1.79 -6.89
CA GLU A 282 19.00 1.70 -8.34
C GLU A 282 17.97 0.73 -8.92
N SER A 283 17.41 1.05 -10.08
CA SER A 283 16.44 0.21 -10.79
C SER A 283 17.10 -1.10 -11.25
N VAL A 284 16.62 -2.23 -10.74
CA VAL A 284 17.03 -3.59 -11.14
C VAL A 284 16.22 -4.06 -12.35
N PHE A 285 14.89 -3.90 -12.29
CA PHE A 285 14.00 -4.29 -13.38
C PHE A 285 12.77 -3.40 -13.46
N ASP A 286 12.46 -2.95 -14.67
CA ASP A 286 11.30 -2.14 -14.98
C ASP A 286 10.23 -2.99 -15.68
N PHE A 287 9.08 -3.15 -15.05
CA PHE A 287 7.95 -3.90 -15.59
C PHE A 287 7.10 -3.08 -16.58
N GLY A 288 7.48 -1.86 -16.92
CA GLY A 288 6.73 -0.97 -17.81
C GLY A 288 5.53 -0.31 -17.12
N THR A 289 4.55 0.12 -17.90
CA THR A 289 3.30 0.71 -17.38
C THR A 289 2.13 -0.27 -17.47
N GLY A 290 1.14 -0.13 -16.59
CA GLY A 290 -0.04 -1.00 -16.57
C GLY A 290 -1.08 -0.57 -15.54
N PRO A 291 -2.29 -1.15 -15.55
CA PRO A 291 -3.35 -0.84 -14.58
C PRO A 291 -3.08 -1.57 -13.25
N ARG A 292 -2.07 -1.10 -12.49
CA ARG A 292 -1.55 -1.72 -11.27
C ARG A 292 -1.48 -0.72 -10.12
N ASN A 293 -1.90 -1.13 -8.94
CA ASN A 293 -1.83 -0.35 -7.70
C ASN A 293 -1.28 -1.13 -6.51
N ALA A 294 -0.88 -2.40 -6.69
CA ALA A 294 -0.37 -3.24 -5.62
C ALA A 294 0.71 -4.22 -6.10
N ALA A 295 1.62 -4.60 -5.21
CA ALA A 295 2.73 -5.52 -5.44
C ALA A 295 2.86 -6.53 -4.28
N PHE A 296 2.73 -7.81 -4.59
CA PHE A 296 2.75 -8.90 -3.60
C PHE A 296 3.83 -9.93 -3.90
N TYR A 297 4.88 -9.96 -3.08
CA TYR A 297 5.85 -11.06 -3.12
C TYR A 297 5.29 -12.32 -2.47
N SER A 298 5.53 -13.47 -3.09
CA SER A 298 5.37 -14.78 -2.45
C SER A 298 6.20 -14.86 -1.16
N PRO A 299 5.83 -15.68 -0.16
CA PRO A 299 6.53 -15.74 1.13
C PRO A 299 8.02 -16.08 1.03
N GLN A 300 8.41 -16.87 0.02
CA GLN A 300 9.80 -17.25 -0.27
C GLN A 300 10.49 -16.25 -1.21
N GLY A 301 9.76 -15.33 -1.84
CA GLY A 301 10.30 -14.23 -2.65
C GLY A 301 10.61 -14.55 -4.11
N HIS A 302 10.30 -15.76 -4.58
CA HIS A 302 10.59 -16.24 -5.93
C HIS A 302 9.56 -15.80 -6.99
N ILE A 303 8.35 -15.45 -6.55
CA ILE A 303 7.26 -14.93 -7.39
C ILE A 303 6.82 -13.56 -6.89
N LEU A 304 6.56 -12.63 -7.83
CA LEU A 304 5.96 -11.32 -7.59
C LEU A 304 4.65 -11.20 -8.38
N VAL A 305 3.58 -10.79 -7.71
CA VAL A 305 2.30 -10.47 -8.34
C VAL A 305 2.11 -8.96 -8.35
N LEU A 306 1.97 -8.37 -9.53
CA LEU A 306 1.56 -6.99 -9.71
C LEU A 306 0.07 -6.97 -10.04
N ALA A 307 -0.72 -6.25 -9.25
CA ALA A 307 -2.16 -6.31 -9.36
C ALA A 307 -2.82 -4.92 -9.40
N GLY A 308 -3.99 -4.86 -10.03
CA GLY A 308 -4.86 -3.70 -10.03
C GLY A 308 -6.22 -4.01 -9.40
N PHE A 309 -6.40 -3.68 -8.13
CA PHE A 309 -7.61 -3.99 -7.36
C PHE A 309 -8.46 -2.75 -7.02
N GLY A 310 -9.67 -2.98 -6.50
CA GLY A 310 -10.62 -1.91 -6.17
C GLY A 310 -11.19 -1.24 -7.43
N ASN A 311 -10.80 0.00 -7.70
CA ASN A 311 -11.30 0.77 -8.87
C ASN A 311 -10.74 0.27 -10.22
N LEU A 312 -9.81 -0.67 -10.19
CA LEU A 312 -9.21 -1.29 -11.38
C LEU A 312 -9.87 -2.64 -11.67
N ARG A 313 -9.68 -3.14 -12.89
CA ARG A 313 -10.41 -4.32 -13.41
C ARG A 313 -9.98 -5.67 -12.82
N GLY A 314 -9.09 -5.69 -11.82
CA GLY A 314 -8.61 -6.93 -11.21
C GLY A 314 -7.52 -7.64 -12.00
N GLN A 315 -6.80 -6.96 -12.91
CA GLN A 315 -5.70 -7.61 -13.63
C GLN A 315 -4.57 -7.96 -12.67
N MET A 316 -4.08 -9.19 -12.75
CA MET A 316 -2.90 -9.67 -12.04
C MET A 316 -1.85 -10.11 -13.05
N GLU A 317 -0.61 -9.69 -12.82
CA GLU A 317 0.56 -10.11 -13.59
C GLU A 317 1.49 -10.87 -12.67
N VAL A 318 1.68 -12.15 -12.95
CA VAL A 318 2.52 -13.02 -12.12
C VAL A 318 3.89 -13.14 -12.76
N TRP A 319 4.95 -12.85 -12.01
CA TRP A 319 6.32 -12.78 -12.50
C TRP A 319 7.25 -13.70 -11.73
N ASP A 320 8.07 -14.48 -12.45
CA ASP A 320 9.26 -15.14 -11.91
C ASP A 320 10.30 -14.06 -11.63
N VAL A 321 10.65 -13.84 -10.36
CA VAL A 321 11.55 -12.77 -9.92
C VAL A 321 12.99 -13.03 -10.36
N LYS A 322 13.42 -14.31 -10.43
CA LYS A 322 14.80 -14.65 -10.80
C LYS A 322 15.06 -14.43 -12.29
N LYS A 323 14.05 -14.70 -13.12
CA LYS A 323 14.17 -14.58 -14.59
C LYS A 323 13.52 -13.31 -15.15
N TYR A 324 12.80 -12.56 -14.32
CA TYR A 324 11.88 -11.50 -14.73
C TYR A 324 11.04 -11.91 -15.94
N ARG A 325 10.47 -13.11 -15.87
CA ARG A 325 9.61 -13.67 -16.92
C ARG A 325 8.19 -13.74 -16.41
N GLN A 326 7.25 -13.23 -17.20
CA GLN A 326 5.84 -13.34 -16.87
C GLN A 326 5.39 -14.80 -16.95
N VAL A 327 4.78 -15.28 -15.88
CA VAL A 327 4.28 -16.64 -15.70
C VAL A 327 2.83 -16.74 -16.19
N SER A 328 1.98 -15.77 -15.79
CA SER A 328 0.56 -15.76 -16.14
C SER A 328 -0.03 -14.34 -16.08
N LYS A 329 -1.21 -14.13 -16.69
CA LYS A 329 -1.96 -12.86 -16.62
C LYS A 329 -3.45 -13.06 -16.26
N PRO A 330 -3.79 -13.66 -15.11
CA PRO A 330 -5.18 -13.87 -14.72
C PRO A 330 -5.90 -12.56 -14.40
N GLN A 331 -7.24 -12.62 -14.42
CA GLN A 331 -8.10 -11.50 -14.03
C GLN A 331 -8.99 -11.91 -12.85
N ALA A 332 -8.84 -11.21 -11.72
CA ALA A 332 -9.62 -11.35 -10.50
C ALA A 332 -10.45 -10.08 -10.26
N ALA A 333 -11.53 -9.93 -11.02
CA ALA A 333 -12.47 -8.80 -10.89
C ALA A 333 -13.03 -8.67 -9.47
N ASP A 334 -13.43 -7.45 -9.10
CA ASP A 334 -14.07 -7.11 -7.83
C ASP A 334 -13.25 -7.42 -6.56
N THR A 335 -11.95 -7.72 -6.72
CA THR A 335 -11.08 -8.06 -5.59
C THR A 335 -10.84 -6.85 -4.70
N THR A 336 -11.07 -7.04 -3.41
CA THR A 336 -10.75 -6.05 -2.35
C THR A 336 -9.64 -6.53 -1.42
N HIS A 337 -9.37 -7.83 -1.40
CA HIS A 337 -8.37 -8.48 -0.55
C HIS A 337 -7.55 -9.51 -1.34
N PHE A 338 -6.26 -9.55 -1.08
CA PHE A 338 -5.32 -10.50 -1.65
C PHE A 338 -4.40 -11.02 -0.55
N SER A 339 -4.13 -12.32 -0.53
CA SER A 339 -3.12 -12.89 0.36
C SER A 339 -2.47 -14.14 -0.23
N TRP A 340 -1.17 -14.27 -0.02
CA TRP A 340 -0.41 -15.47 -0.38
C TRP A 340 -0.64 -16.57 0.64
N CYS A 341 -0.85 -17.80 0.16
CA CYS A 341 -0.69 -18.98 1.00
C CYS A 341 0.78 -19.08 1.45
N PRO A 342 1.06 -19.47 2.70
CA PRO A 342 2.43 -19.67 3.20
C PRO A 342 3.29 -20.62 2.36
N ASP A 343 2.68 -21.48 1.54
CA ASP A 343 3.39 -22.40 0.63
C ASP A 343 4.04 -21.71 -0.58
N GLY A 344 3.66 -20.47 -0.90
CA GLY A 344 4.14 -19.71 -2.05
C GLY A 344 3.68 -20.20 -3.41
N GLU A 345 2.77 -21.18 -3.48
CA GLU A 345 2.17 -21.66 -4.73
C GLU A 345 0.71 -21.17 -4.90
N HIS A 346 0.01 -20.97 -3.79
CA HIS A 346 -1.41 -20.61 -3.81
C HIS A 346 -1.65 -19.17 -3.35
N ILE A 347 -2.71 -18.59 -3.89
CA ILE A 347 -3.13 -17.22 -3.61
C ILE A 347 -4.63 -17.25 -3.32
N VAL A 348 -5.08 -16.41 -2.38
CA VAL A 348 -6.50 -16.11 -2.22
C VAL A 348 -6.79 -14.68 -2.69
N THR A 349 -7.86 -14.51 -3.45
CA THR A 349 -8.47 -13.21 -3.72
C THR A 349 -9.88 -13.22 -3.15
N ALA A 350 -10.29 -12.16 -2.47
CA ALA A 350 -11.62 -12.06 -1.90
C ALA A 350 -12.24 -10.67 -2.15
N THR A 351 -13.57 -10.67 -2.20
CA THR A 351 -14.41 -9.48 -2.19
C THR A 351 -15.09 -9.44 -0.83
N CYS A 352 -14.66 -8.52 0.03
CA CYS A 352 -15.09 -8.44 1.42
C CYS A 352 -16.03 -7.25 1.66
N SER A 353 -17.05 -7.48 2.47
CA SER A 353 -17.94 -6.44 2.99
C SER A 353 -17.28 -5.73 4.18
N PRO A 354 -17.62 -4.44 4.43
CA PRO A 354 -18.62 -3.63 3.73
C PRO A 354 -18.06 -2.91 2.49
N ARG A 355 -16.77 -3.10 2.17
CA ARG A 355 -16.09 -2.34 1.10
C ARG A 355 -16.74 -2.55 -0.27
N LEU A 356 -17.08 -3.79 -0.61
CA LEU A 356 -17.84 -4.12 -1.80
C LEU A 356 -18.76 -5.32 -1.49
N ARG A 357 -20.07 -5.14 -1.75
CA ARG A 357 -21.08 -6.18 -1.51
C ARG A 357 -21.39 -7.04 -2.74
N VAL A 358 -21.14 -6.51 -3.93
CA VAL A 358 -21.28 -7.24 -5.19
C VAL A 358 -20.18 -8.29 -5.28
N SER A 359 -20.50 -9.50 -5.74
CA SER A 359 -19.54 -10.61 -5.86
C SER A 359 -18.85 -11.01 -4.54
N ASN A 360 -19.49 -10.76 -3.38
CA ASN A 360 -18.93 -11.09 -2.07
C ASN A 360 -18.64 -12.60 -1.97
N GLY A 361 -17.40 -12.95 -1.63
CA GLY A 361 -16.88 -14.31 -1.74
C GLY A 361 -15.37 -14.34 -1.91
N TYR A 362 -14.80 -15.53 -2.13
CA TYR A 362 -13.37 -15.71 -2.34
C TYR A 362 -13.03 -16.77 -3.38
N LYS A 363 -11.82 -16.68 -3.93
CA LYS A 363 -11.26 -17.63 -4.90
C LYS A 363 -9.84 -18.00 -4.50
N ILE A 364 -9.50 -19.27 -4.64
CA ILE A 364 -8.14 -19.77 -4.46
C ILE A 364 -7.56 -20.08 -5.84
N TRP A 365 -6.35 -19.59 -6.07
CA TRP A 365 -5.65 -19.67 -7.34
C TRP A 365 -4.32 -20.39 -7.14
N HIS A 366 -3.88 -21.10 -8.16
CA HIS A 366 -2.46 -21.38 -8.35
C HIS A 366 -1.82 -20.17 -9.05
N TYR A 367 -0.57 -19.81 -8.72
CA TYR A 367 0.11 -18.64 -9.33
C TYR A 367 0.22 -18.71 -10.86
N THR A 368 0.05 -19.88 -11.47
CA THR A 368 -0.03 -20.03 -12.94
C THR A 368 -1.34 -19.49 -13.53
N GLY A 369 -2.23 -18.91 -12.72
CA GLY A 369 -3.48 -18.26 -13.15
C GLY A 369 -4.71 -19.16 -13.14
N THR A 370 -4.56 -20.42 -12.75
CA THR A 370 -5.67 -21.38 -12.63
C THR A 370 -6.46 -21.12 -11.35
N VAL A 371 -7.79 -21.05 -11.45
CA VAL A 371 -8.69 -21.06 -10.28
C VAL A 371 -8.82 -22.50 -9.80
N LEU A 372 -8.51 -22.77 -8.53
CA LEU A 372 -8.64 -24.09 -7.92
C LEU A 372 -9.92 -24.23 -7.11
N TYR A 373 -10.39 -23.14 -6.52
CA TYR A 373 -11.59 -23.13 -5.69
C TYR A 373 -12.28 -21.77 -5.76
N LYS A 374 -13.61 -21.76 -5.63
CA LYS A 374 -14.43 -20.55 -5.56
C LYS A 374 -15.57 -20.77 -4.56
N GLU A 375 -15.74 -19.81 -3.67
CA GLU A 375 -16.89 -19.72 -2.76
C GLU A 375 -17.56 -18.36 -2.95
N ASP A 376 -18.86 -18.37 -3.21
CA ASP A 376 -19.68 -17.15 -3.16
C ASP A 376 -20.40 -17.10 -1.82
N THR A 377 -20.46 -15.92 -1.20
CA THR A 377 -21.17 -15.77 0.08
C THR A 377 -22.67 -16.00 -0.11
N PRO A 378 -23.33 -16.84 0.72
CA PRO A 378 -24.77 -17.05 0.66
C PRO A 378 -25.58 -15.76 0.82
N ALA A 379 -26.78 -15.72 0.23
CA ALA A 379 -27.70 -14.60 0.37
C ALA A 379 -28.02 -14.31 1.85
N GLY A 380 -27.96 -13.02 2.24
CA GLY A 380 -28.20 -12.59 3.61
C GLY A 380 -27.02 -12.76 4.57
N LYS A 381 -25.89 -13.30 4.12
CA LYS A 381 -24.61 -13.31 4.86
C LYS A 381 -23.62 -12.35 4.20
N GLU A 382 -22.62 -11.92 4.97
CA GLU A 382 -21.52 -11.07 4.48
C GLU A 382 -20.17 -11.69 4.88
N LEU A 383 -19.26 -11.81 3.92
CA LEU A 383 -17.87 -12.20 4.15
C LEU A 383 -17.05 -10.95 4.47
N TRP A 384 -16.52 -10.90 5.70
CA TRP A 384 -15.77 -9.75 6.23
C TRP A 384 -14.26 -9.88 6.03
N GLU A 385 -13.73 -11.09 6.18
CA GLU A 385 -12.30 -11.35 6.19
C GLU A 385 -12.01 -12.77 5.69
N VAL A 386 -10.87 -12.92 5.01
CA VAL A 386 -10.30 -14.22 4.65
C VAL A 386 -8.84 -14.20 5.03
N LEU A 387 -8.37 -15.23 5.73
CA LEU A 387 -6.98 -15.37 6.14
C LEU A 387 -6.51 -16.80 5.89
N TRP A 388 -5.27 -16.94 5.45
CA TRP A 388 -4.59 -18.22 5.50
C TRP A 388 -4.21 -18.56 6.94
N GLN A 389 -4.29 -19.84 7.29
CA GLN A 389 -3.73 -20.30 8.56
C GLN A 389 -2.23 -19.96 8.59
N PRO A 390 -1.72 -19.27 9.63
CA PRO A 390 -0.31 -18.93 9.68
C PRO A 390 0.53 -20.16 10.02
N PHE A 391 1.73 -20.20 9.46
CA PHE A 391 2.75 -21.21 9.73
C PHE A 391 4.06 -20.55 10.16
N PRO A 392 4.88 -21.21 10.98
CA PRO A 392 6.22 -20.73 11.31
C PRO A 392 7.04 -20.43 10.05
N ALA A 393 7.85 -19.37 10.11
CA ALA A 393 8.74 -19.02 9.00
C ALA A 393 9.66 -20.20 8.64
N GLY A 394 9.80 -20.50 7.35
CA GLY A 394 10.63 -21.60 6.86
C GLY A 394 9.94 -22.97 6.83
N THR A 395 8.67 -23.07 7.22
CA THR A 395 7.89 -24.33 7.11
C THR A 395 7.83 -24.86 5.67
N PHE A 396 7.70 -23.96 4.70
CA PHE A 396 7.61 -24.32 3.28
C PHE A 396 8.84 -23.83 2.51
N PRO A 397 9.58 -24.73 1.83
CA PRO A 397 10.75 -24.37 1.06
C PRO A 397 10.38 -23.65 -0.25
N GLU A 398 11.33 -22.93 -0.83
CA GLU A 398 11.18 -22.37 -2.17
C GLU A 398 11.06 -23.52 -3.20
N LYS A 399 10.08 -23.43 -4.10
CA LYS A 399 9.86 -24.40 -5.18
C LYS A 399 10.24 -23.80 -6.54
N ALA A 400 10.53 -24.66 -7.51
CA ALA A 400 10.80 -24.21 -8.87
C ALA A 400 9.53 -23.64 -9.51
N VAL A 401 9.66 -22.48 -10.18
CA VAL A 401 8.56 -21.82 -10.87
C VAL A 401 8.12 -22.64 -12.09
N LYS A 402 6.82 -22.94 -12.13
CA LYS A 402 6.11 -23.62 -13.22
C LYS A 402 5.51 -22.57 -14.16
N TYR A 403 5.52 -22.86 -15.45
CA TYR A 403 4.97 -21.96 -16.49
C TYR A 403 3.74 -22.55 -17.18
N GLN A 404 3.46 -23.83 -16.94
CA GLN A 404 2.26 -24.49 -17.45
C GLN A 404 1.12 -24.29 -16.44
N ALA A 405 -0.07 -23.98 -16.94
CA ALA A 405 -1.25 -23.84 -16.11
C ALA A 405 -1.53 -25.13 -15.35
N ALA A 406 -1.78 -25.02 -14.04
CA ALA A 406 -2.28 -26.14 -13.24
C ALA A 406 -3.63 -26.63 -13.78
N SER A 407 -3.90 -27.93 -13.67
CA SER A 407 -5.17 -28.53 -14.07
C SER A 407 -6.25 -28.19 -13.05
N SER A 408 -7.44 -27.79 -13.52
CA SER A 408 -8.62 -27.52 -12.70
C SER A 408 -9.88 -27.53 -13.56
N GLU A 409 -11.00 -27.97 -12.99
CA GLU A 409 -12.34 -27.92 -13.61
C GLU A 409 -12.83 -26.47 -13.80
N LEU A 410 -12.38 -25.54 -12.94
CA LEU A 410 -12.75 -24.12 -13.01
C LEU A 410 -11.93 -23.32 -14.04
N GLY A 411 -10.83 -23.90 -14.56
CA GLY A 411 -10.00 -23.30 -15.59
C GLY A 411 -9.22 -22.03 -15.19
N SER A 412 -8.79 -21.26 -16.19
CA SER A 412 -8.09 -19.96 -16.03
C SER A 412 -9.01 -18.82 -16.44
N THR A 413 -8.90 -17.66 -15.77
CA THR A 413 -9.60 -16.43 -16.14
C THR A 413 -8.80 -15.53 -17.08
N GLU A 414 -7.68 -16.01 -17.60
CA GLU A 414 -6.88 -15.28 -18.56
C GLU A 414 -7.70 -14.98 -19.83
N ALA A 415 -7.74 -13.71 -20.22
CA ALA A 415 -8.52 -13.29 -21.37
C ALA A 415 -7.96 -13.93 -22.64
N LYS A 416 -8.80 -14.70 -23.35
CA LYS A 416 -8.46 -15.18 -24.70
C LYS A 416 -8.19 -13.96 -25.60
N PRO A 417 -7.15 -13.97 -26.44
CA PRO A 417 -6.87 -12.84 -27.33
C PRO A 417 -8.10 -12.58 -28.21
N ALA A 418 -8.74 -11.44 -28.00
CA ALA A 418 -9.87 -11.03 -28.82
C ALA A 418 -9.38 -10.89 -30.26
N GLN A 419 -10.04 -11.56 -31.21
CA GLN A 419 -9.80 -11.30 -32.62
C GLN A 419 -10.15 -9.82 -32.87
N VAL A 420 -9.14 -9.02 -33.23
CA VAL A 420 -9.32 -7.61 -33.55
C VAL A 420 -10.33 -7.53 -34.69
N TYR A 421 -11.55 -7.09 -34.38
CA TYR A 421 -12.60 -6.90 -35.38
C TYR A 421 -12.13 -5.86 -36.38
N ARG A 422 -11.80 -6.30 -37.59
CA ARG A 422 -11.49 -5.42 -38.72
C ARG A 422 -12.80 -5.17 -39.48
N PRO A 423 -13.30 -3.93 -39.54
CA PRO A 423 -14.43 -3.59 -40.39
C PRO A 423 -14.15 -4.03 -41.84
N PRO A 424 -15.13 -4.55 -42.58
CA PRO A 424 -14.94 -5.06 -43.93
C PRO A 424 -14.19 -4.12 -44.89
N ALA A 425 -14.39 -2.80 -44.73
CA ALA A 425 -13.77 -1.75 -45.55
C ALA A 425 -12.25 -1.56 -45.33
N LEU A 426 -11.66 -2.16 -44.29
CA LEU A 426 -10.25 -1.96 -43.89
C LEU A 426 -9.41 -3.24 -44.00
N ARG A 427 -9.96 -4.31 -44.57
CA ARG A 427 -9.28 -5.62 -44.66
C ARG A 427 -8.03 -5.61 -45.55
N ASN A 428 -7.94 -4.68 -46.51
CA ASN A 428 -6.89 -4.64 -47.54
C ASN A 428 -6.02 -3.37 -47.50
N LYS A 429 -6.10 -2.54 -46.45
CA LYS A 429 -5.21 -1.37 -46.29
C LYS A 429 -4.05 -1.69 -45.32
N PRO A 430 -2.82 -1.22 -45.60
CA PRO A 430 -1.71 -1.35 -44.66
C PRO A 430 -2.05 -0.63 -43.35
N GLU A 431 -1.55 -1.17 -42.23
CA GLU A 431 -1.90 -0.73 -40.88
C GLU A 431 -1.59 0.75 -40.66
N SER A 432 -2.64 1.58 -40.57
CA SER A 432 -2.53 2.89 -39.93
C SER A 432 -2.61 2.67 -38.42
N SER A 433 -1.54 3.00 -37.72
CA SER A 433 -1.43 2.91 -36.26
C SER A 433 -2.66 3.52 -35.58
N THR A 434 -3.48 2.68 -34.95
CA THR A 434 -4.49 3.13 -33.99
C THR A 434 -3.79 3.97 -32.92
N TYR A 435 -4.14 5.25 -32.84
CA TYR A 435 -3.71 6.14 -31.77
C TYR A 435 -4.20 5.56 -30.44
N LYS A 436 -3.31 4.86 -29.71
CA LYS A 436 -3.55 4.55 -28.30
C LYS A 436 -3.41 5.86 -27.53
N LEU A 437 -4.48 6.27 -26.85
CA LEU A 437 -4.51 7.50 -26.02
C LEU A 437 -3.45 7.46 -24.89
N HIS A 438 -3.00 6.27 -24.51
CA HIS A 438 -1.89 6.05 -23.60
C HIS A 438 -0.84 5.16 -24.26
N GLU A 439 0.41 5.62 -24.33
CA GLU A 439 1.56 4.77 -24.66
C GLU A 439 1.85 3.86 -23.46
N ASP A 440 1.39 2.61 -23.55
CA ASP A 440 1.79 1.57 -22.60
C ASP A 440 3.27 1.21 -22.86
N GLU A 441 4.15 1.52 -21.91
CA GLU A 441 5.55 1.12 -21.95
C GLU A 441 5.64 -0.38 -21.65
N PRO A 442 6.22 -1.20 -22.56
CA PRO A 442 6.37 -2.62 -22.30
C PRO A 442 7.42 -2.89 -21.21
N PRO A 443 7.36 -4.06 -20.55
CA PRO A 443 8.40 -4.53 -19.64
C PRO A 443 9.79 -4.49 -20.29
N GLN A 444 10.84 -4.25 -19.51
CA GLN A 444 12.22 -4.06 -19.98
C GLN A 444 12.72 -5.20 -20.88
N ASN A 445 12.38 -6.44 -20.58
CA ASN A 445 12.73 -7.61 -21.39
C ASN A 445 11.97 -7.71 -22.73
N MET A 446 10.86 -6.97 -22.88
CA MET A 446 10.06 -6.88 -24.10
C MET A 446 10.30 -5.57 -24.88
N LYS A 447 11.13 -4.65 -24.36
CA LYS A 447 11.49 -3.42 -25.07
C LYS A 447 12.28 -3.76 -26.34
N PRO A 448 11.94 -3.20 -27.52
CA PRO A 448 12.71 -3.40 -28.75
C PRO A 448 14.17 -2.97 -28.53
N GLY A 449 15.11 -3.92 -28.59
CA GLY A 449 16.54 -3.69 -28.35
C GLY A 449 17.19 -4.49 -27.21
N ALA A 450 16.41 -5.26 -26.42
CA ALA A 450 16.94 -6.07 -25.32
C ALA A 450 17.78 -7.31 -25.76
N ALA A 451 17.77 -7.66 -27.05
CA ALA A 451 18.66 -8.67 -27.63
C ALA A 451 19.81 -7.98 -28.39
N GLY A 452 20.90 -7.71 -27.68
CA GLY A 452 22.18 -7.27 -28.25
C GLY A 452 22.47 -5.79 -28.08
N GLU A 453 23.17 -5.45 -27.00
CA GLU A 453 24.00 -4.25 -26.94
C GLU A 453 25.08 -4.33 -28.04
N LYS A 454 24.76 -3.88 -29.25
CA LYS A 454 25.79 -3.34 -30.13
C LYS A 454 25.94 -1.88 -29.77
N GLN A 455 27.02 -1.58 -29.04
CA GLN A 455 27.55 -0.22 -28.89
C GLN A 455 27.48 0.48 -30.25
N ILE A 456 26.58 1.45 -30.37
CA ILE A 456 26.53 2.32 -31.54
C ILE A 456 27.84 3.11 -31.52
N SER A 457 28.73 2.84 -32.48
CA SER A 457 30.04 3.48 -32.52
C SER A 457 29.89 5.00 -32.61
N LYS A 458 30.81 5.76 -32.00
CA LYS A 458 30.83 7.23 -32.03
C LYS A 458 30.71 7.81 -33.45
N ALA A 459 31.10 7.06 -34.47
CA ALA A 459 30.95 7.42 -35.89
C ALA A 459 29.48 7.39 -36.37
N ALA A 460 28.67 6.44 -35.91
CA ALA A 460 27.25 6.35 -36.26
C ALA A 460 26.44 7.50 -35.64
N LEU A 461 26.74 7.89 -34.40
CA LEU A 461 26.09 9.03 -33.73
C LEU A 461 26.43 10.37 -34.40
N LYS A 462 27.66 10.52 -34.91
CA LYS A 462 28.10 11.69 -35.67
C LYS A 462 27.43 11.78 -37.04
N ASN A 463 27.22 10.64 -37.71
CA ASN A 463 26.53 10.59 -39.00
C ASN A 463 25.02 10.81 -38.88
N GLN A 464 24.41 10.40 -37.76
CA GLN A 464 23.00 10.68 -37.47
C GLN A 464 22.76 12.17 -37.24
N ARG A 465 23.56 12.81 -36.37
CA ARG A 465 23.49 14.27 -36.14
C ARG A 465 23.77 15.09 -37.41
N ARG A 466 24.68 14.62 -38.28
CA ARG A 466 24.96 15.27 -39.58
C ARG A 466 23.82 15.12 -40.58
N ARG A 467 23.05 14.03 -40.54
CA ARG A 467 21.86 13.83 -41.38
C ARG A 467 20.67 14.64 -40.88
N GLU A 468 20.52 14.79 -39.57
CA GLU A 468 19.48 15.63 -38.95
C GLU A 468 19.76 17.13 -39.21
N ALA A 469 21.01 17.59 -39.07
CA ALA A 469 21.41 18.95 -39.42
C ALA A 469 21.22 19.28 -40.92
N LYS A 470 21.48 18.31 -41.82
CA LYS A 470 21.21 18.47 -43.27
C LYS A 470 19.72 18.49 -43.60
N LYS A 471 18.86 17.87 -42.78
CA LYS A 471 17.40 17.92 -42.94
C LYS A 471 16.84 19.26 -42.46
N ALA A 472 17.34 19.77 -41.34
CA ALA A 472 16.97 21.10 -40.82
C ALA A 472 17.36 22.22 -41.80
N ALA A 473 18.59 22.19 -42.35
CA ALA A 473 19.05 23.18 -43.34
C ALA A 473 18.28 23.13 -44.68
N LYS A 474 17.65 22.00 -45.02
CA LYS A 474 16.78 21.87 -46.21
C LYS A 474 15.36 22.39 -45.98
N GLN A 475 14.94 22.56 -44.72
CA GLN A 475 13.64 23.14 -44.37
C GLN A 475 13.69 24.67 -44.25
N GLU A 476 14.84 25.27 -43.95
CA GLU A 476 15.00 26.73 -43.91
C GLU A 476 15.15 27.39 -45.30
N ASN A 477 15.64 26.67 -46.31
CA ASN A 477 15.84 27.22 -47.68
C ASN A 477 14.59 27.19 -48.59
N LYS A 478 13.37 27.13 -48.02
CA LYS A 478 12.12 27.00 -48.82
C LYS A 478 11.03 28.02 -48.50
N SER A 479 11.40 29.16 -47.93
CA SER A 479 10.50 30.31 -47.78
C SER A 479 11.21 31.58 -48.23
N ASP A 480 11.13 31.88 -49.53
CA ASP A 480 11.10 33.24 -50.07
C ASP A 480 10.91 33.16 -51.59
N GLU A 481 9.67 33.34 -52.05
CA GLU A 481 9.33 33.92 -53.35
C GLU A 481 7.82 34.21 -53.40
N VAL A 482 7.46 35.49 -53.54
CA VAL A 482 6.10 36.01 -53.79
C VAL A 482 6.13 36.80 -55.10
N PRO A 483 5.06 36.79 -55.91
CA PRO A 483 4.69 38.02 -56.61
C PRO A 483 3.24 38.50 -56.37
N HIS A 484 3.12 39.84 -56.38
CA HIS A 484 1.98 40.75 -56.17
C HIS A 484 0.74 40.58 -57.09
N LEU A 485 -0.43 41.11 -56.64
CA LEU A 485 -1.28 42.10 -57.36
C LEU A 485 -2.39 42.77 -56.48
N VAL A 486 -2.19 44.08 -56.28
CA VAL A 486 -2.98 45.34 -56.08
C VAL A 486 -4.55 45.41 -56.05
N LEU A 487 -5.08 45.97 -54.92
CA LEU A 487 -6.10 47.06 -54.60
C LEU A 487 -7.49 47.19 -55.29
N GLU A 488 -8.65 47.10 -54.57
CA GLU A 488 -9.53 48.11 -53.84
C GLU A 488 -10.67 48.75 -54.71
N PRO A 489 -11.82 49.34 -54.20
CA PRO A 489 -12.04 50.00 -52.88
C PRO A 489 -13.44 49.93 -52.14
N ALA A 490 -13.41 50.22 -50.82
CA ALA A 490 -14.28 51.08 -49.96
C ALA A 490 -15.80 50.76 -49.67
N PRO A 491 -16.48 51.37 -48.63
CA PRO A 491 -16.03 52.13 -47.44
C PRO A 491 -16.75 51.84 -46.06
N ALA A 492 -16.04 52.23 -44.98
CA ALA A 492 -16.46 52.94 -43.74
C ALA A 492 -17.62 52.46 -42.83
N SER A 493 -17.32 52.23 -41.52
CA SER A 493 -17.50 53.26 -40.45
C SER A 493 -17.27 52.74 -39.01
N GLN A 494 -16.36 53.44 -38.32
CA GLN A 494 -16.28 53.81 -36.89
C GLN A 494 -16.44 52.77 -35.77
N ALA A 495 -15.33 52.58 -35.05
CA ALA A 495 -15.29 52.19 -33.64
C ALA A 495 -14.74 53.34 -32.79
N PRO A 496 -15.15 53.45 -31.52
CA PRO A 496 -14.25 53.92 -30.47
C PRO A 496 -14.03 52.89 -29.34
N VAL A 497 -12.78 52.91 -28.91
CA VAL A 497 -12.07 52.36 -27.74
C VAL A 497 -12.89 52.19 -26.44
N THR A 498 -12.67 51.09 -25.68
CA THR A 498 -12.26 51.12 -24.24
C THR A 498 -11.95 49.74 -23.62
N SER A 499 -10.83 49.75 -22.90
CA SER A 499 -10.28 48.95 -21.79
C SER A 499 -11.13 47.96 -20.96
N SER A 500 -10.40 46.96 -20.45
CA SER A 500 -10.68 46.01 -19.37
C SER A 500 -11.54 46.51 -18.21
N HIS A 501 -12.38 45.63 -17.65
CA HIS A 501 -12.39 45.25 -16.23
C HIS A 501 -13.37 44.07 -16.04
N GLY A 502 -12.89 42.92 -15.54
CA GLY A 502 -13.76 41.84 -15.09
C GLY A 502 -14.42 42.23 -13.76
N ASP A 503 -15.74 42.14 -13.68
CA ASP A 503 -16.56 42.61 -12.56
C ASP A 503 -16.35 41.79 -11.27
N PRO A 504 -15.82 42.38 -10.18
CA PRO A 504 -15.53 41.70 -8.91
C PRO A 504 -16.78 41.15 -8.18
N GLU A 505 -17.99 41.55 -8.56
CA GLU A 505 -19.22 40.98 -7.99
C GLU A 505 -19.54 39.58 -8.53
N THR A 506 -19.21 39.31 -9.79
CA THR A 506 -19.40 37.97 -10.39
C THR A 506 -18.41 36.95 -9.82
N ASP A 507 -17.17 37.34 -9.57
CA ASP A 507 -16.16 36.49 -8.91
C ASP A 507 -16.49 36.23 -7.43
N LYS A 508 -17.09 37.20 -6.73
CA LYS A 508 -17.62 36.98 -5.37
C LYS A 508 -18.81 36.02 -5.36
N LYS A 509 -19.73 36.12 -6.34
CA LYS A 509 -20.85 35.17 -6.48
C LYS A 509 -20.37 33.75 -6.79
N ILE A 510 -19.37 33.59 -7.65
CA ILE A 510 -18.78 32.28 -7.97
C ILE A 510 -18.03 31.69 -6.76
N LYS A 511 -17.27 32.51 -6.00
CA LYS A 511 -16.64 32.06 -4.75
C LYS A 511 -17.67 31.69 -3.67
N ASN A 512 -18.76 32.44 -3.55
CA ASN A 512 -19.82 32.13 -2.59
C ASN A 512 -20.59 30.86 -2.99
N LEU A 513 -20.88 30.65 -4.28
CA LEU A 513 -21.44 29.40 -4.77
C LEU A 513 -20.50 28.21 -4.50
N LYS A 514 -19.19 28.34 -4.78
CA LYS A 514 -18.20 27.30 -4.47
C LYS A 514 -18.11 27.01 -2.96
N LYS A 515 -18.24 28.04 -2.11
CA LYS A 515 -18.26 27.88 -0.65
C LYS A 515 -19.53 27.18 -0.17
N VAL A 516 -20.69 27.48 -0.76
CA VAL A 516 -21.97 26.80 -0.49
C VAL A 516 -21.94 25.34 -0.95
N TYR A 517 -21.33 25.03 -2.11
CA TYR A 517 -21.10 23.65 -2.56
C TYR A 517 -20.14 22.90 -1.62
N HIS A 518 -19.08 23.56 -1.15
CA HIS A 518 -18.14 22.96 -0.21
C HIS A 518 -18.78 22.68 1.15
N ILE A 519 -19.61 23.60 1.67
CA ILE A 519 -20.35 23.42 2.93
C ILE A 519 -21.40 22.30 2.77
N LYS A 520 -22.18 22.28 1.68
CA LYS A 520 -23.15 21.20 1.44
C LYS A 520 -22.48 19.84 1.24
N TYR A 521 -21.31 19.78 0.62
CA TYR A 521 -20.54 18.53 0.48
C TYR A 521 -19.95 18.08 1.83
N PHE A 522 -19.49 19.01 2.66
CA PHE A 522 -19.02 18.71 4.02
C PHE A 522 -20.18 18.28 4.93
N GLU A 523 -21.36 18.90 4.83
CA GLU A 523 -22.59 18.46 5.52
C GLU A 523 -23.07 17.09 5.02
N LEU A 524 -22.90 16.76 3.73
CA LEU A 524 -23.21 15.43 3.21
C LEU A 524 -22.25 14.37 3.77
N ILE A 525 -20.95 14.70 3.87
CA ILE A 525 -19.93 13.82 4.46
C ILE A 525 -20.14 13.69 5.99
N LEU A 526 -20.43 14.78 6.70
CA LEU A 526 -20.76 14.71 8.13
C LEU A 526 -22.06 13.96 8.36
N SER A 527 -23.09 14.14 7.53
CA SER A 527 -24.33 13.37 7.61
C SER A 527 -24.07 11.88 7.34
N TYR A 528 -23.21 11.55 6.38
CA TYR A 528 -22.78 10.18 6.12
C TYR A 528 -22.00 9.58 7.30
N TYR A 529 -21.05 10.32 7.89
CA TYR A 529 -20.30 9.88 9.07
C TYR A 529 -21.17 9.78 10.33
N THR A 530 -22.15 10.68 10.49
CA THR A 530 -23.08 10.68 11.64
C THR A 530 -24.11 9.57 11.49
N SER A 531 -24.55 9.27 10.26
CA SER A 531 -25.43 8.14 9.93
C SER A 531 -24.70 6.80 10.09
N VAL A 532 -23.44 6.68 9.66
CA VAL A 532 -22.61 5.49 9.90
C VAL A 532 -22.32 5.32 11.39
N ASN A 533 -22.06 6.39 12.14
CA ASN A 533 -21.83 6.34 13.58
C ASN A 533 -23.13 6.12 14.38
N SER A 534 -24.29 6.59 13.92
CA SER A 534 -25.58 6.31 14.56
C SER A 534 -26.04 4.88 14.27
N MET A 535 -25.73 4.35 13.09
CA MET A 535 -25.96 2.94 12.75
C MET A 535 -25.02 2.01 13.55
N LEU A 536 -23.79 2.45 13.84
CA LEU A 536 -22.85 1.78 14.76
C LEU A 536 -23.18 1.96 16.26
N ALA A 537 -24.07 2.90 16.61
CA ALA A 537 -24.51 3.12 17.99
C ALA A 537 -25.91 2.54 18.28
N ALA A 538 -26.64 2.13 17.24
CA ALA A 538 -27.93 1.47 17.31
C ALA A 538 -27.84 -0.06 17.12
N ILE A 539 -26.65 -0.56 16.77
CA ILE A 539 -26.20 -1.96 16.91
C ILE A 539 -25.39 -2.02 18.20
#